data_AF-A0A314ZU22-F1
#
_entry.id   AF-A0A314ZU22-F1
#
_cell.length_a   1.000
_cell.length_b   1.000
_cell.length_c   1.000
_cell.angle_alpha   90.00
_cell.angle_beta   90.00
_cell.angle_gamma   90.00
#
_symmetry.space_group_name_H-M   'P 1'
#
loop_
_entity.id
_entity.type
_entity.pdbx_description
1 polymer ?
#
loop_
_entity_poly.entity_id
_entity_poly.type
_entity_poly.pdbx_seq_one_letter_code
_entity_poly.pdbx_strand_id
1 'polypeptide(L)'
;MCQGSIDHQADLAAGIAKACIKYGMLGCNLYQLCEEILQKEDLGVKICEDFLGLCPGLLEQNSKILPKSRAYQLQVDLLRACSNETTACKLDHKVWDAVADETASAVKYGFKEYLFEASSDKPTPVYKDNDFDGSADHSFHPRRVKVELPVRVDFVGGWSDTPPWSLERAGSVLNMAISLEGSLPIGAIIETAETTGVFIKDDAGNKVHIEDLTSIATPFDSNDPFRLVKSALLVTGIIHESVVASMGLQIRTWAHVPRGSGLGTSSILAAAVVKGLLQITDGDESNENVARLVLVLEQLMGTGGGWQDQIGGLYPGLKFTASFPGIQLRLQVVPLLASPELISELQQRLLVVFTGQVRLAHQVLQKVVIRYLRRDNLLVSSIKRLAELAKIGREALMNCDIDDLGEIMLEAWRLHQELDPYCSNEFVDRLFGFAHPYVVATSLLELGVEALPCCLPRMLGTQRN
;
A
#
# COMPACT_ATOMS: atom_id res chain seq x y z
N MET A 1 -6.14 32.51 36.78
CA MET A 1 -7.27 31.88 36.08
C MET A 1 -6.79 31.01 34.92
N CYS A 2 -5.89 31.49 34.05
CA CYS A 2 -5.37 30.69 32.93
C CYS A 2 -4.59 29.43 33.38
N GLN A 3 -3.69 29.53 34.37
CA GLN A 3 -2.94 28.37 34.86
C GLN A 3 -3.84 27.26 35.43
N GLY A 4 -4.79 27.61 36.30
CA GLY A 4 -5.73 26.63 36.86
C GLY A 4 -6.63 25.97 35.82
N SER A 5 -6.92 26.64 34.69
CA SER A 5 -7.64 26.05 33.56
C SER A 5 -6.77 25.04 32.80
N ILE A 6 -5.48 25.37 32.58
CA ILE A 6 -4.50 24.49 31.92
C ILE A 6 -4.28 23.24 32.79
N ASP A 7 -4.09 23.42 34.09
CA ASP A 7 -3.88 22.32 35.03
C ASP A 7 -5.11 21.40 35.08
N HIS A 8 -6.32 21.96 35.07
CA HIS A 8 -7.55 21.17 35.04
C HIS A 8 -7.69 20.37 33.75
N GLN A 9 -7.36 20.97 32.61
CA GLN A 9 -7.39 20.27 31.32
C GLN A 9 -6.38 19.11 31.29
N ALA A 10 -5.16 19.34 31.76
CA ALA A 10 -4.13 18.31 31.86
C ALA A 10 -4.53 17.15 32.81
N ASP A 11 -5.22 17.44 33.93
CA ASP A 11 -5.75 16.39 34.82
C ASP A 11 -6.84 15.55 34.16
N LEU A 12 -7.73 16.18 33.40
CA LEU A 12 -8.75 15.49 32.63
C LEU A 12 -8.11 14.60 31.56
N ALA A 13 -7.13 15.13 30.83
CA ALA A 13 -6.39 14.39 29.81
C ALA A 13 -5.65 13.19 30.42
N ALA A 14 -5.00 13.37 31.57
CA ALA A 14 -4.35 12.28 32.32
C ALA A 14 -5.35 11.20 32.76
N GLY A 15 -6.52 11.60 33.25
CA GLY A 15 -7.58 10.65 33.63
C GLY A 15 -8.07 9.81 32.46
N ILE A 16 -8.32 10.45 31.31
CA ILE A 16 -8.74 9.78 30.07
C ILE A 16 -7.63 8.84 29.57
N ALA A 17 -6.40 9.34 29.44
CA ALA A 17 -5.26 8.56 28.95
C ALA A 17 -5.00 7.33 29.81
N LYS A 18 -5.03 7.48 31.15
CA LYS A 18 -4.86 6.38 32.09
C LYS A 18 -5.93 5.30 31.91
N ALA A 19 -7.19 5.68 31.73
CA ALA A 19 -8.27 4.73 31.48
C ALA A 19 -8.07 4.00 30.14
N CYS A 20 -7.77 4.73 29.07
CA CYS A 20 -7.52 4.16 27.74
C CYS A 20 -6.38 3.13 27.75
N ILE A 21 -5.25 3.46 28.38
CA ILE A 21 -4.09 2.56 28.49
C ILE A 21 -4.43 1.35 29.35
N LYS A 22 -5.06 1.55 30.52
CA LYS A 22 -5.38 0.46 31.44
C LYS A 22 -6.35 -0.58 30.84
N TYR A 23 -7.30 -0.13 30.03
CA TYR A 23 -8.33 -1.00 29.44
C TYR A 23 -8.05 -1.38 27.98
N GLY A 24 -6.89 -1.01 27.42
CA GLY A 24 -6.57 -1.28 26.01
C GLY A 24 -7.44 -0.53 24.99
N MET A 25 -8.21 0.47 25.44
CA MET A 25 -9.10 1.27 24.61
C MET A 25 -8.33 2.40 23.95
N LEU A 26 -7.42 2.08 23.03
CA LEU A 26 -6.57 3.10 22.38
C LEU A 26 -7.32 3.96 21.34
N GLY A 27 -8.66 3.91 21.32
CA GLY A 27 -9.58 4.56 20.36
C GLY A 27 -9.39 6.06 20.15
N CYS A 28 -8.84 6.76 21.13
CA CYS A 28 -8.64 8.20 21.15
C CYS A 28 -7.21 8.59 20.74
N ASN A 29 -7.01 9.90 20.51
CA ASN A 29 -5.71 10.47 20.20
C ASN A 29 -4.86 10.66 21.46
N LEU A 30 -4.20 9.59 21.91
CA LEU A 30 -3.35 9.62 23.10
C LEU A 30 -2.14 10.54 22.94
N TYR A 31 -1.63 10.72 21.72
CA TYR A 31 -0.56 11.68 21.46
C TYR A 31 -0.99 13.10 21.82
N GLN A 32 -2.18 13.53 21.38
CA GLN A 32 -2.73 14.83 21.74
C GLN A 32 -2.99 14.96 23.24
N LEU A 33 -3.51 13.91 23.89
CA LEU A 33 -3.68 13.91 25.35
C LEU A 33 -2.34 14.06 26.09
N CYS A 34 -1.25 13.47 25.58
CA CYS A 34 0.08 13.67 26.14
C CYS A 34 0.55 15.13 26.01
N GLU A 35 0.34 15.78 24.85
CA GLU A 35 0.65 17.21 24.67
C GLU A 35 -0.11 18.11 25.64
N GLU A 36 -1.36 17.78 25.96
CA GLU A 36 -2.16 18.47 26.97
C GLU A 36 -1.62 18.23 28.40
N ILE A 37 -1.18 17.01 28.72
CA ILE A 37 -0.57 16.65 30.01
C ILE A 37 0.76 17.38 30.22
N LEU A 38 1.59 17.48 29.18
CA LEU A 38 2.90 18.14 29.22
C LEU A 38 2.82 19.64 29.52
N GLN A 39 1.64 20.26 29.42
CA GLN A 39 1.42 21.63 29.88
C GLN A 39 1.60 21.80 31.41
N LYS A 40 1.65 20.69 32.17
CA LYS A 40 2.02 20.66 33.60
C LYS A 40 3.54 20.55 33.85
N GLU A 41 4.36 20.80 32.84
CA GLU A 41 5.82 20.79 32.91
C GLU A 41 6.33 19.45 33.52
N ASP A 42 7.19 19.50 34.55
CA ASP A 42 7.81 18.33 35.18
C ASP A 42 6.80 17.29 35.69
N LEU A 43 5.64 17.74 36.20
CA LEU A 43 4.60 16.82 36.66
C LEU A 43 3.95 16.10 35.48
N GLY A 44 3.82 16.77 34.34
CA GLY A 44 3.31 16.18 33.10
C GLY A 44 4.24 15.10 32.56
N VAL A 45 5.55 15.35 32.54
CA VAL A 45 6.56 14.36 32.15
C VAL A 45 6.48 13.12 33.03
N LYS A 46 6.37 13.29 34.34
CA LYS A 46 6.23 12.17 35.29
C LYS A 46 4.98 11.33 35.06
N ILE A 47 3.85 11.96 34.71
CA ILE A 47 2.62 11.24 34.34
C ILE A 47 2.83 10.40 33.08
N CYS A 48 3.53 10.94 32.07
CA CYS A 48 3.87 10.19 30.86
C CYS A 48 4.83 9.03 31.14
N GLU A 49 5.81 9.19 32.05
CA GLU A 49 6.68 8.10 32.50
C GLU A 49 5.90 6.98 33.20
N ASP A 50 4.95 7.34 34.06
CA ASP A 50 4.06 6.38 34.72
C ASP A 50 3.23 5.60 33.67
N PHE A 51 2.74 6.26 32.62
CA PHE A 51 2.03 5.61 31.52
C PHE A 51 2.92 4.67 30.70
N LEU A 52 4.15 5.07 30.41
CA LEU A 52 5.13 4.23 29.73
C LEU A 52 5.40 2.94 30.51
N GLY A 53 5.43 3.02 31.85
CA GLY A 53 5.54 1.86 32.73
C GLY A 53 4.37 0.87 32.63
N LEU A 54 3.19 1.30 32.15
CA LEU A 54 2.01 0.44 31.95
C LEU A 54 2.01 -0.27 30.58
N CYS A 55 2.78 0.22 29.60
CA CYS A 55 2.75 -0.28 28.22
C CYS A 55 3.18 -1.75 28.05
N PRO A 56 4.15 -2.32 28.79
CA PRO A 56 4.49 -3.74 28.65
C PRO A 56 3.29 -4.67 28.94
N GLY A 57 2.52 -4.38 29.99
CA GLY A 57 1.32 -5.16 30.34
C GLY A 57 0.17 -5.01 29.34
N LEU A 58 0.14 -3.92 28.57
CA LEU A 58 -0.90 -3.64 27.57
C LEU A 58 -0.89 -4.67 26.43
N LEU A 59 0.29 -5.01 25.92
CA LEU A 59 0.48 -5.97 24.82
C LEU A 59 0.13 -7.39 25.26
N GLU A 60 0.52 -7.79 26.47
CA GLU A 60 0.26 -9.13 27.00
C GLU A 60 -1.24 -9.36 27.26
N GLN A 61 -1.92 -8.37 27.85
CA GLN A 61 -3.32 -8.51 28.26
C GLN A 61 -4.31 -8.38 27.09
N ASN A 62 -3.96 -7.63 26.04
CA ASN A 62 -4.87 -7.28 24.95
C ASN A 62 -4.42 -7.75 23.57
N SER A 63 -3.50 -8.71 23.49
CA SER A 63 -2.88 -9.22 22.25
C SER A 63 -3.86 -9.66 21.15
N LYS A 64 -5.11 -10.01 21.49
CA LYS A 64 -6.16 -10.39 20.53
C LYS A 64 -7.01 -9.24 20.01
N ILE A 65 -7.00 -8.09 20.68
CA ILE A 65 -7.92 -6.97 20.44
C ILE A 65 -7.15 -5.74 19.94
N LEU A 66 -5.93 -5.54 20.44
CA LEU A 66 -5.12 -4.37 20.15
C LEU A 66 -4.03 -4.70 19.12
N PRO A 67 -4.01 -4.03 17.95
CA PRO A 67 -2.89 -4.13 17.00
C PRO A 67 -1.57 -3.75 17.66
N LYS A 68 -0.52 -4.54 17.40
CA LYS A 68 0.84 -4.33 17.93
C LYS A 68 1.40 -3.00 17.42
N SER A 69 1.15 -2.67 16.16
CA SER A 69 1.57 -1.41 15.52
C SER A 69 1.14 -0.20 16.34
N ARG A 70 -0.12 -0.20 16.80
CA ARG A 70 -0.70 0.87 17.61
C ARG A 70 -0.13 0.92 19.03
N ALA A 71 0.11 -0.23 19.65
CA ALA A 71 0.73 -0.29 20.96
C ALA A 71 2.18 0.21 20.92
N TYR A 72 2.94 -0.12 19.88
CA TYR A 72 4.28 0.43 19.67
C TYR A 72 4.26 1.92 19.36
N GLN A 73 3.31 2.40 18.55
CA GLN A 73 3.17 3.84 18.29
C GLN A 73 2.89 4.63 19.58
N LEU A 74 2.03 4.11 20.47
CA LEU A 74 1.80 4.72 21.77
C LEU A 74 3.09 4.80 22.61
N GLN A 75 3.89 3.73 22.63
CA GLN A 75 5.16 3.72 23.37
C GLN A 75 6.15 4.72 22.77
N VAL A 76 6.24 4.82 21.45
CA VAL A 76 7.06 5.83 20.76
C VAL A 76 6.64 7.24 21.19
N ASP A 77 5.34 7.53 21.17
CA ASP A 77 4.80 8.84 21.51
C ASP A 77 5.07 9.21 22.98
N LEU A 78 4.90 8.26 23.89
CA LEU A 78 5.24 8.45 25.31
C LEU A 78 6.74 8.63 25.53
N LEU A 79 7.59 7.87 24.84
CA LEU A 79 9.06 8.03 24.92
C LEU A 79 9.48 9.43 24.47
N ARG A 80 8.89 9.95 23.39
CA ARG A 80 9.12 11.32 22.90
C ARG A 80 8.64 12.36 23.90
N ALA A 81 7.46 12.16 24.49
CA ALA A 81 6.94 13.02 25.56
C ALA A 81 7.87 13.06 26.79
N CYS A 82 8.55 11.95 27.08
CA CYS A 82 9.58 11.85 28.13
C CYS A 82 10.99 12.28 27.67
N SER A 83 11.14 12.93 26.51
CA SER A 83 12.43 13.35 25.93
C SER A 83 13.45 12.23 25.70
N ASN A 84 12.99 10.98 25.54
CA ASN A 84 13.83 9.80 25.28
C ASN A 84 13.87 9.44 23.79
N GLU A 85 14.39 10.37 22.97
CA GLU A 85 14.39 10.23 21.50
C GLU A 85 15.19 9.02 21.02
N THR A 86 16.29 8.69 21.69
CA THR A 86 17.15 7.56 21.28
C THR A 86 16.40 6.24 21.36
N THR A 87 15.54 6.06 22.36
CA THR A 87 14.74 4.84 22.50
C THR A 87 13.52 4.88 21.59
N ALA A 88 12.90 6.05 21.41
CA ALA A 88 11.80 6.24 20.47
C ALA A 88 12.22 5.88 19.03
N CYS A 89 13.36 6.38 18.53
CA CYS A 89 13.88 6.07 17.21
C CYS A 89 14.16 4.57 17.01
N LYS A 90 14.63 3.87 18.05
CA LYS A 90 14.82 2.41 17.98
C LYS A 90 13.50 1.66 17.89
N LEU A 91 12.44 2.21 18.48
CA LEU A 91 11.12 1.58 18.51
C LEU A 91 10.29 1.89 17.25
N ASP A 92 10.56 2.99 16.56
CA ASP A 92 9.89 3.36 15.29
C ASP A 92 9.93 2.20 14.28
N HIS A 93 11.06 1.52 14.12
CA HIS A 93 11.16 0.36 13.23
C HIS A 93 10.17 -0.76 13.61
N LYS A 94 9.96 -1.01 14.90
CA LYS A 94 8.99 -2.03 15.36
C LYS A 94 7.55 -1.66 15.05
N VAL A 95 7.22 -0.36 14.95
CA VAL A 95 5.89 0.09 14.53
C VAL A 95 5.64 -0.39 13.10
N TRP A 96 6.61 -0.16 12.21
CA TRP A 96 6.53 -0.53 10.80
C TRP A 96 6.57 -2.04 10.58
N ASP A 97 7.46 -2.75 11.28
CA ASP A 97 7.50 -4.21 11.26
C ASP A 97 6.15 -4.79 11.72
N ALA A 98 5.52 -4.20 12.74
CA ALA A 98 4.21 -4.63 13.19
C ALA A 98 3.10 -4.35 12.16
N VAL A 99 3.12 -3.21 11.46
CA VAL A 99 2.17 -2.95 10.35
C VAL A 99 2.36 -3.97 9.23
N ALA A 100 3.61 -4.28 8.88
CA ALA A 100 3.95 -5.29 7.88
C ALA A 100 3.45 -6.69 8.29
N ASP A 101 3.70 -7.09 9.53
CA ASP A 101 3.26 -8.38 10.11
C ASP A 101 1.73 -8.50 10.18
N GLU A 102 1.05 -7.43 10.61
CA GLU A 102 -0.41 -7.36 10.65
C GLU A 102 -1.01 -7.49 9.25
N THR A 103 -0.43 -6.78 8.29
CA THR A 103 -0.83 -6.86 6.87
C THR A 103 -0.63 -8.25 6.32
N ALA A 104 0.57 -8.83 6.53
CA ALA A 104 0.90 -10.16 6.09
C ALA A 104 -0.04 -11.21 6.71
N SER A 105 -0.30 -11.11 8.02
CA SER A 105 -1.24 -12.01 8.73
C SER A 105 -2.66 -11.91 8.18
N ALA A 106 -3.09 -10.72 7.77
CA ALA A 106 -4.40 -10.51 7.19
C ALA A 106 -4.55 -11.06 5.76
N VAL A 107 -3.47 -11.43 5.07
CA VAL A 107 -3.55 -12.01 3.71
C VAL A 107 -3.01 -13.43 3.61
N LYS A 108 -2.32 -13.93 4.65
CA LYS A 108 -1.53 -15.19 4.64
C LYS A 108 -2.30 -16.52 4.77
N TYR A 109 -3.63 -16.54 4.74
CA TYR A 109 -4.33 -17.83 4.81
C TYR A 109 -4.03 -18.69 3.57
N GLY A 110 -3.29 -19.80 3.73
CA GLY A 110 -2.87 -20.71 2.66
C GLY A 110 -1.40 -20.64 2.24
N PHE A 111 -0.58 -19.78 2.84
CA PHE A 111 0.86 -19.78 2.61
C PHE A 111 1.48 -21.00 3.31
N LYS A 112 2.37 -21.74 2.61
CA LYS A 112 3.26 -22.67 3.30
C LYS A 112 4.11 -21.86 4.29
N GLU A 113 4.19 -22.30 5.55
CA GLU A 113 4.67 -21.55 6.73
C GLU A 113 6.16 -21.09 6.72
N TYR A 114 6.83 -21.00 5.56
CA TYR A 114 8.29 -20.86 5.50
C TYR A 114 8.85 -19.44 5.66
N LEU A 115 8.03 -18.39 5.55
CA LEU A 115 8.55 -17.04 5.33
C LEU A 115 9.07 -16.32 6.59
N PHE A 116 8.83 -16.83 7.81
CA PHE A 116 9.19 -16.11 9.05
C PHE A 116 9.67 -16.99 10.21
N GLU A 117 9.97 -18.28 10.02
CA GLU A 117 10.67 -19.07 11.04
C GLU A 117 12.18 -18.76 11.05
N ALA A 118 12.51 -17.52 11.40
CA ALA A 118 13.87 -17.10 11.71
C ALA A 118 13.95 -16.63 13.16
N SER A 119 13.57 -17.51 14.10
CA SER A 119 14.06 -17.52 15.50
C SER A 119 13.21 -18.45 16.38
N SER A 120 13.36 -19.76 16.24
CA SER A 120 13.16 -20.68 17.37
C SER A 120 13.84 -22.00 17.08
N ASP A 121 14.81 -22.38 17.93
CA ASP A 121 15.39 -23.72 17.96
C ASP A 121 14.29 -24.76 18.21
N LYS A 122 13.73 -25.32 17.14
CA LYS A 122 12.97 -26.58 17.17
C LYS A 122 13.28 -27.38 15.89
N PRO A 123 13.44 -28.70 16.02
CA PRO A 123 13.92 -29.52 14.93
C PRO A 123 12.85 -29.66 13.83
N THR A 124 13.32 -29.56 12.59
CA THR A 124 12.62 -29.82 11.35
C THR A 124 11.79 -31.11 11.42
N PRO A 125 10.51 -31.12 10.99
CA PRO A 125 9.80 -32.37 10.84
C PRO A 125 10.44 -33.13 9.67
N VAL A 126 11.02 -34.28 9.99
CA VAL A 126 11.51 -35.28 9.05
C VAL A 126 10.37 -35.67 8.12
N TYR A 127 10.42 -35.20 6.88
CA TYR A 127 9.67 -35.84 5.80
C TYR A 127 10.21 -37.27 5.70
N LYS A 128 9.33 -38.24 5.93
CA LYS A 128 9.65 -39.65 5.70
C LYS A 128 9.98 -39.80 4.22
N ASP A 129 11.21 -40.22 3.95
CA ASP A 129 11.62 -40.82 2.70
C ASP A 129 10.62 -41.92 2.34
N ASN A 130 9.81 -41.66 1.32
CA ASN A 130 9.27 -42.73 0.50
C ASN A 130 10.28 -42.92 -0.62
N ASP A 131 11.06 -43.99 -0.51
CA ASP A 131 11.84 -44.56 -1.61
C ASP A 131 10.98 -44.62 -2.87
N PHE A 132 11.25 -43.71 -3.82
CA PHE A 132 10.94 -43.90 -5.22
C PHE A 132 12.29 -44.02 -5.94
N ASP A 133 12.80 -45.24 -5.95
CA ASP A 133 13.81 -45.67 -6.91
C ASP A 133 13.17 -45.60 -8.31
N GLY A 134 13.56 -44.59 -9.07
CA GLY A 134 13.04 -44.31 -10.38
C GLY A 134 13.78 -43.11 -10.96
N SER A 135 14.76 -43.36 -11.81
CA SER A 135 15.40 -42.36 -12.66
C SER A 135 14.35 -41.69 -13.54
N ALA A 136 13.72 -40.63 -13.04
CA ALA A 136 12.91 -39.74 -13.84
C ALA A 136 13.90 -38.87 -14.62
N ASP A 137 14.09 -39.24 -15.88
CA ASP A 137 14.66 -38.38 -16.91
C ASP A 137 13.78 -37.12 -16.99
N HIS A 138 14.09 -36.10 -16.18
CA HIS A 138 13.42 -34.81 -16.20
C HIS A 138 13.86 -34.08 -17.48
N SER A 139 13.32 -34.53 -18.61
CA SER A 139 13.48 -33.84 -19.88
C SER A 139 13.11 -32.36 -19.69
N PHE A 140 14.08 -31.49 -19.97
CA PHE A 140 13.91 -30.05 -19.89
C PHE A 140 12.83 -29.61 -20.88
N HIS A 141 11.71 -29.11 -20.36
CA HIS A 141 10.64 -28.55 -21.17
C HIS A 141 10.72 -27.02 -21.09
N PRO A 142 11.23 -26.34 -22.13
CA PRO A 142 11.33 -24.90 -22.12
C PRO A 142 9.92 -24.29 -22.01
N ARG A 143 9.68 -23.55 -20.93
CA ARG A 143 8.47 -22.76 -20.72
C ARG A 143 8.79 -21.28 -20.82
N ARG A 144 7.84 -20.54 -21.37
CA ARG A 144 7.91 -19.08 -21.49
C ARG A 144 6.55 -18.49 -21.14
N VAL A 145 6.56 -17.55 -20.23
CA VAL A 145 5.39 -16.80 -19.79
C VAL A 145 5.64 -15.32 -20.05
N LYS A 146 4.63 -14.63 -20.60
CA LYS A 146 4.64 -13.19 -20.80
C LYS A 146 3.39 -12.60 -20.16
N VAL A 147 3.58 -11.66 -19.23
CA VAL A 147 2.49 -10.92 -18.58
C VAL A 147 2.65 -9.44 -18.90
N GLU A 148 1.59 -8.83 -19.40
CA GLU A 148 1.49 -7.41 -19.73
C GLU A 148 0.25 -6.84 -19.04
N LEU A 149 0.41 -5.72 -18.34
CA LEU A 149 -0.65 -5.10 -17.56
C LEU A 149 -0.81 -3.61 -17.92
N PRO A 150 -2.05 -3.09 -17.89
CA PRO A 150 -2.32 -1.67 -18.02
C PRO A 150 -1.82 -0.90 -16.80
N VAL A 151 -1.72 0.42 -16.91
CA VAL A 151 -1.59 1.30 -15.75
C VAL A 151 -2.97 1.59 -15.16
N ARG A 152 -3.02 2.19 -13.96
CA ARG A 152 -4.28 2.58 -13.32
C ARG A 152 -4.42 4.10 -13.14
N VAL A 153 -5.65 4.57 -13.19
CA VAL A 153 -6.09 5.94 -12.89
C VAL A 153 -7.11 5.84 -11.78
N ASP A 154 -6.88 6.53 -10.66
CA ASP A 154 -7.83 6.57 -9.55
C ASP A 154 -8.71 7.81 -9.65
N PHE A 155 -10.02 7.61 -9.47
CA PHE A 155 -10.95 8.72 -9.38
C PHE A 155 -11.07 9.19 -7.93
N VAL A 156 -11.28 8.25 -7.00
CA VAL A 156 -11.51 8.57 -5.58
C VAL A 156 -11.40 7.31 -4.70
N GLY A 157 -11.09 7.52 -3.42
CA GLY A 157 -11.10 6.47 -2.40
C GLY A 157 -9.71 6.03 -1.91
N GLY A 158 -8.64 6.55 -2.53
CA GLY A 158 -7.27 6.33 -2.09
C GLY A 158 -7.08 6.61 -0.60
N TRP A 159 -6.13 5.92 0.04
CA TRP A 159 -5.89 5.84 1.50
C TRP A 159 -6.85 4.96 2.27
N SER A 160 -8.08 4.75 1.80
CA SER A 160 -8.97 3.77 2.42
C SER A 160 -8.56 2.32 2.13
N ASP A 161 -7.62 2.11 1.23
CA ASP A 161 -7.03 0.82 0.86
C ASP A 161 -5.76 0.48 1.64
N THR A 162 -5.13 1.47 2.27
CA THR A 162 -3.81 1.34 2.90
C THR A 162 -3.90 0.73 4.31
N PRO A 163 -3.13 -0.31 4.66
CA PRO A 163 -2.97 -0.73 6.04
C PRO A 163 -2.35 0.38 6.92
N PRO A 164 -2.74 0.53 8.19
CA PRO A 164 -3.67 -0.33 8.92
C PRO A 164 -5.16 -0.02 8.72
N TRP A 165 -5.52 1.05 7.99
CA TRP A 165 -6.93 1.39 7.76
C TRP A 165 -7.71 0.21 7.20
N SER A 166 -7.25 -0.36 6.09
CA SER A 166 -7.96 -1.44 5.40
C SER A 166 -8.05 -2.74 6.20
N LEU A 167 -7.22 -2.89 7.25
CA LEU A 167 -7.26 -4.02 8.18
C LEU A 167 -8.29 -3.84 9.29
N GLU A 168 -8.63 -2.60 9.62
CA GLU A 168 -9.52 -2.26 10.74
C GLU A 168 -10.89 -1.72 10.30
N ARG A 169 -10.97 -1.19 9.07
CA ARG A 169 -12.12 -0.47 8.54
C ARG A 169 -12.34 -0.85 7.09
N ALA A 170 -13.60 -0.76 6.66
CA ALA A 170 -13.93 -0.93 5.26
C ALA A 170 -13.31 0.20 4.43
N GLY A 171 -12.69 -0.17 3.32
CA GLY A 171 -12.17 0.71 2.29
C GLY A 171 -13.01 0.64 1.02
N SER A 172 -12.93 1.65 0.18
CA SER A 172 -13.61 1.68 -1.11
C SER A 172 -12.81 2.55 -2.08
N VAL A 173 -12.47 2.00 -3.25
CA VAL A 173 -11.74 2.71 -4.30
C VAL A 173 -12.47 2.55 -5.63
N LEU A 174 -12.63 3.66 -6.34
CA LEU A 174 -13.13 3.72 -7.71
C LEU A 174 -11.97 4.07 -8.63
N ASN A 175 -11.60 3.15 -9.52
CA ASN A 175 -10.48 3.36 -10.43
C ASN A 175 -10.70 2.70 -11.80
N MET A 176 -9.78 2.99 -12.72
CA MET A 176 -9.81 2.54 -14.09
C MET A 176 -8.45 2.02 -14.52
N ALA A 177 -8.42 0.85 -15.15
CA ALA A 177 -7.24 0.42 -15.92
C ALA A 177 -7.22 1.13 -17.27
N ILE A 178 -6.09 1.71 -17.66
CA ILE A 178 -5.89 2.35 -18.97
C ILE A 178 -4.66 1.81 -19.68
N SER A 179 -4.74 1.74 -21.01
CA SER A 179 -3.56 1.62 -21.87
C SER A 179 -2.97 3.00 -22.13
N LEU A 180 -1.66 3.04 -22.40
CA LEU A 180 -0.98 4.25 -22.85
C LEU A 180 -0.63 4.06 -24.32
N GLU A 181 -1.10 4.98 -25.16
CA GLU A 181 -0.87 4.93 -26.62
C GLU A 181 -1.29 3.59 -27.26
N GLY A 182 -2.35 2.97 -26.73
CA GLY A 182 -2.86 1.68 -27.20
C GLY A 182 -2.05 0.46 -26.73
N SER A 183 -1.03 0.64 -25.87
CA SER A 183 -0.19 -0.43 -25.35
C SER A 183 -0.35 -0.65 -23.84
N LEU A 184 -0.04 -1.86 -23.38
CA LEU A 184 0.08 -2.21 -21.96
C LEU A 184 1.55 -1.98 -21.55
N PRO A 185 1.86 -0.89 -20.82
CA PRO A 185 3.24 -0.40 -20.73
C PRO A 185 4.10 -1.15 -19.69
N ILE A 186 3.50 -2.00 -18.85
CA ILE A 186 4.18 -2.68 -17.75
C ILE A 186 4.10 -4.19 -17.97
N GLY A 187 5.22 -4.89 -17.80
CA GLY A 187 5.19 -6.34 -17.94
C GLY A 187 6.46 -7.07 -17.54
N ALA A 188 6.37 -8.39 -17.63
CA ALA A 188 7.45 -9.32 -17.39
C ALA A 188 7.43 -10.49 -18.37
N ILE A 189 8.61 -11.00 -18.72
CA ILE A 189 8.82 -12.27 -19.41
C ILE A 189 9.62 -13.16 -18.48
N ILE A 190 9.14 -14.38 -18.27
CA ILE A 190 9.79 -15.39 -17.43
C ILE A 190 9.99 -16.65 -18.28
N GLU A 191 11.23 -17.09 -18.38
CA GLU A 191 11.66 -18.23 -19.19
C GLU A 191 12.45 -19.21 -18.31
N THR A 192 12.20 -20.51 -18.47
CA THR A 192 13.05 -21.54 -17.87
C THR A 192 14.39 -21.61 -18.61
N ALA A 193 15.48 -21.83 -17.88
CA ALA A 193 16.83 -21.95 -18.42
C ALA A 193 17.49 -23.27 -18.00
N GLU A 194 18.37 -23.79 -18.85
CA GLU A 194 19.16 -25.00 -18.56
C GLU A 194 20.21 -24.77 -17.47
N THR A 195 20.73 -23.54 -17.38
CA THR A 195 21.66 -23.14 -16.31
C THR A 195 20.89 -22.91 -15.02
N THR A 196 21.37 -23.42 -13.90
CA THR A 196 20.78 -23.18 -12.57
C THR A 196 20.83 -21.70 -12.16
N GLY A 197 20.01 -21.34 -11.17
CA GLY A 197 19.95 -19.98 -10.63
C GLY A 197 18.97 -19.07 -11.37
N VAL A 198 18.88 -17.82 -10.93
CA VAL A 198 17.94 -16.82 -11.46
C VAL A 198 18.72 -15.67 -12.08
N PHE A 199 18.49 -15.43 -13.38
CA PHE A 199 18.99 -14.28 -14.10
C PHE A 199 17.88 -13.22 -14.23
N ILE A 200 18.13 -12.00 -13.76
CA ILE A 200 17.16 -10.91 -13.79
C ILE A 200 17.72 -9.77 -14.64
N LYS A 201 16.90 -9.20 -15.50
CA LYS A 201 17.21 -8.03 -16.32
C LYS A 201 16.03 -7.05 -16.33
N ASP A 202 16.33 -5.76 -16.24
CA ASP A 202 15.34 -4.69 -16.43
C ASP A 202 15.52 -3.95 -17.76
N ASP A 203 14.61 -3.01 -18.03
CA ASP A 203 14.58 -2.14 -19.21
C ASP A 203 15.63 -1.01 -19.16
N ALA A 204 16.12 -0.66 -17.97
CA ALA A 204 17.26 0.25 -17.78
C ALA A 204 18.61 -0.41 -18.13
N GLY A 205 18.63 -1.71 -18.40
CA GLY A 205 19.83 -2.45 -18.81
C GLY A 205 20.61 -3.06 -17.64
N ASN A 206 20.13 -2.91 -16.40
CA ASN A 206 20.69 -3.59 -15.24
C ASN A 206 20.50 -5.10 -15.37
N LYS A 207 21.44 -5.87 -14.83
CA LYS A 207 21.42 -7.33 -14.88
C LYS A 207 22.01 -7.89 -13.59
N VAL A 208 21.45 -9.00 -13.11
CA VAL A 208 22.04 -9.78 -12.01
C VAL A 208 21.82 -11.26 -12.28
N HIS A 209 22.79 -12.08 -11.90
CA HIS A 209 22.65 -13.53 -11.84
C HIS A 209 22.80 -13.96 -10.38
N ILE A 210 21.85 -14.75 -9.89
CA ILE A 210 21.80 -15.25 -8.52
C ILE A 210 21.86 -16.78 -8.61
N GLU A 211 23.03 -17.35 -8.32
CA GLU A 211 23.23 -18.79 -8.32
C GLU A 211 22.59 -19.44 -7.09
N ASP A 212 22.88 -18.89 -5.91
CA ASP A 212 22.33 -19.36 -4.63
C ASP A 212 21.08 -18.56 -4.25
N LEU A 213 19.91 -19.19 -4.37
CA LEU A 213 18.62 -18.57 -4.03
C LEU A 213 18.44 -18.35 -2.53
N THR A 214 19.18 -19.06 -1.68
CA THR A 214 19.13 -18.86 -0.23
C THR A 214 19.76 -17.52 0.18
N SER A 215 20.55 -16.90 -0.71
CA SER A 215 21.07 -15.54 -0.52
C SER A 215 19.98 -14.46 -0.62
N ILE A 216 18.80 -14.78 -1.17
CA ILE A 216 17.66 -13.87 -1.21
C ILE A 216 17.01 -13.90 0.16
N ALA A 217 17.34 -12.92 0.99
CA ALA A 217 16.79 -12.78 2.33
C ALA A 217 16.44 -11.32 2.64
N THR A 218 15.43 -11.12 3.49
CA THR A 218 15.10 -9.82 4.07
C THR A 218 15.98 -9.53 5.28
N PRO A 219 16.29 -8.25 5.59
CA PRO A 219 15.87 -7.05 4.88
C PRO A 219 16.69 -6.79 3.61
N PHE A 220 16.05 -6.19 2.60
CA PHE A 220 16.72 -5.80 1.36
C PHE A 220 17.41 -4.45 1.47
N ASP A 221 18.53 -4.27 0.78
CA ASP A 221 19.14 -2.94 0.58
C ASP A 221 18.16 -2.02 -0.15
N SER A 222 18.02 -0.78 0.33
CA SER A 222 17.19 0.25 -0.30
C SER A 222 17.65 0.61 -1.71
N ASN A 223 18.93 0.41 -2.02
CA ASN A 223 19.50 0.67 -3.33
C ASN A 223 19.48 -0.54 -4.27
N ASP A 224 18.96 -1.70 -3.84
CA ASP A 224 18.90 -2.89 -4.69
C ASP A 224 17.91 -2.69 -5.85
N PRO A 225 18.39 -2.63 -7.11
CA PRO A 225 17.54 -2.37 -8.27
C PRO A 225 16.54 -3.52 -8.53
N PHE A 226 16.81 -4.72 -8.00
CA PHE A 226 15.99 -5.92 -8.18
C PHE A 226 15.22 -6.31 -6.92
N ARG A 227 15.15 -5.44 -5.91
CA ARG A 227 14.41 -5.67 -4.65
C ARG A 227 12.99 -6.18 -4.88
N LEU A 228 12.29 -5.62 -5.88
CA LEU A 228 10.92 -6.02 -6.24
C LEU A 228 10.87 -7.47 -6.74
N VAL A 229 11.73 -7.84 -7.69
CA VAL A 229 11.75 -9.20 -8.26
C VAL A 229 12.20 -10.21 -7.22
N LYS A 230 13.21 -9.88 -6.40
CA LYS A 230 13.65 -10.72 -5.28
C LYS A 230 12.55 -10.94 -4.25
N SER A 231 11.79 -9.90 -3.92
CA SER A 231 10.62 -10.02 -3.03
C SER A 231 9.52 -10.88 -3.66
N ALA A 232 9.31 -10.79 -4.98
CA ALA A 232 8.39 -11.66 -5.71
C ALA A 232 8.78 -13.15 -5.61
N LEU A 233 10.07 -13.46 -5.75
CA LEU A 233 10.59 -14.82 -5.57
C LEU A 233 10.35 -15.35 -4.16
N LEU A 234 10.49 -14.50 -3.13
CA LEU A 234 10.17 -14.87 -1.74
C LEU A 234 8.68 -15.17 -1.54
N VAL A 235 7.80 -14.21 -1.86
CA VAL A 235 6.38 -14.35 -1.54
C VAL A 235 5.70 -15.48 -2.31
N THR A 236 6.18 -15.78 -3.52
CA THR A 236 5.68 -16.91 -4.31
C THR A 236 6.18 -18.27 -3.79
N GLY A 237 7.21 -18.28 -2.94
CA GLY A 237 7.81 -19.50 -2.41
C GLY A 237 8.64 -20.29 -3.42
N ILE A 238 8.83 -19.77 -4.64
CA ILE A 238 9.52 -20.46 -5.73
C ILE A 238 10.98 -20.79 -5.40
N ILE A 239 11.59 -20.03 -4.48
CA ILE A 239 12.95 -20.30 -3.97
C ILE A 239 13.07 -21.64 -3.22
N HIS A 240 11.95 -22.21 -2.78
CA HIS A 240 11.89 -23.49 -2.05
C HIS A 240 11.38 -24.65 -2.93
N GLU A 241 11.06 -24.39 -4.20
CA GLU A 241 10.56 -25.43 -5.11
C GLU A 241 11.70 -26.20 -5.76
N SER A 242 11.59 -27.54 -5.77
CA SER A 242 12.57 -28.44 -6.39
C SER A 242 12.75 -28.20 -7.90
N VAL A 243 11.77 -27.58 -8.54
CA VAL A 243 11.81 -27.20 -9.97
C VAL A 243 12.95 -26.20 -10.23
N VAL A 244 13.19 -25.23 -9.34
CA VAL A 244 14.30 -24.27 -9.52
C VAL A 244 15.64 -24.82 -9.05
N ALA A 245 15.63 -25.89 -8.24
CA ALA A 245 16.85 -26.61 -7.88
C ALA A 245 17.46 -27.39 -9.07
N SER A 246 16.65 -27.72 -10.08
CA SER A 246 17.06 -28.48 -11.26
C SER A 246 17.08 -27.66 -12.57
N MET A 247 16.47 -26.48 -12.59
CA MET A 247 16.41 -25.56 -13.74
C MET A 247 16.53 -24.11 -13.28
N GLY A 248 17.15 -23.23 -14.07
CA GLY A 248 17.16 -21.80 -13.76
C GLY A 248 15.99 -21.03 -14.35
N LEU A 249 15.92 -19.74 -14.04
CA LEU A 249 14.95 -18.80 -14.57
C LEU A 249 15.63 -17.58 -15.17
N GLN A 250 15.11 -17.10 -16.30
CA GLN A 250 15.42 -15.78 -16.85
C GLN A 250 14.18 -14.89 -16.72
N ILE A 251 14.31 -13.82 -15.95
CA ILE A 251 13.26 -12.84 -15.71
C ILE A 251 13.66 -11.53 -16.38
N ARG A 252 12.81 -11.04 -17.28
CA ARG A 252 12.94 -9.73 -17.92
C ARG A 252 11.76 -8.88 -17.53
N THR A 253 12.00 -7.67 -17.04
CA THR A 253 10.95 -6.74 -16.62
C THR A 253 11.04 -5.44 -17.40
N TRP A 254 9.91 -4.78 -17.61
CA TRP A 254 9.86 -3.44 -18.17
C TRP A 254 8.68 -2.65 -17.59
N ALA A 255 8.87 -1.34 -17.51
CA ALA A 255 7.84 -0.37 -17.21
C ALA A 255 8.08 0.87 -18.07
N HIS A 256 7.37 0.98 -19.18
CA HIS A 256 7.45 2.11 -20.12
C HIS A 256 6.69 3.35 -19.59
N VAL A 257 6.82 3.59 -18.29
CA VAL A 257 6.26 4.73 -17.57
C VAL A 257 7.29 5.17 -16.55
N PRO A 258 7.58 6.47 -16.42
CA PRO A 258 8.50 6.96 -15.39
C PRO A 258 8.13 6.43 -14.00
N ARG A 259 9.15 6.01 -13.23
CA ARG A 259 8.97 5.68 -11.81
C ARG A 259 8.48 6.93 -11.06
N GLY A 260 7.56 6.72 -10.12
CA GLY A 260 6.94 7.84 -9.37
C GLY A 260 5.88 8.62 -10.15
N SER A 261 5.42 8.12 -11.31
CA SER A 261 4.39 8.78 -12.15
C SER A 261 2.98 8.82 -11.54
N GLY A 262 2.75 8.13 -10.43
CA GLY A 262 1.44 8.06 -9.80
C GLY A 262 0.42 7.13 -10.45
N LEU A 263 0.89 6.22 -11.32
CA LEU A 263 0.06 5.29 -12.08
C LEU A 263 0.06 3.85 -11.52
N GLY A 264 0.56 3.67 -10.29
CA GLY A 264 0.70 2.36 -9.65
C GLY A 264 1.78 1.48 -10.27
N THR A 265 2.74 2.08 -10.96
CA THR A 265 3.73 1.38 -11.81
C THR A 265 4.47 0.27 -11.06
N SER A 266 4.90 0.53 -9.82
CA SER A 266 5.65 -0.44 -9.02
C SER A 266 4.80 -1.64 -8.60
N SER A 267 3.62 -1.42 -8.05
CA SER A 267 2.71 -2.49 -7.60
C SER A 267 2.18 -3.31 -8.78
N ILE A 268 1.92 -2.67 -9.92
CA ILE A 268 1.50 -3.34 -11.15
C ILE A 268 2.65 -4.17 -11.72
N LEU A 269 3.89 -3.68 -11.69
CA LEU A 269 5.05 -4.48 -12.09
C LEU A 269 5.25 -5.68 -11.16
N ALA A 270 5.09 -5.49 -9.84
CA ALA A 270 5.09 -6.58 -8.88
C ALA A 270 4.00 -7.61 -9.20
N ALA A 271 2.78 -7.17 -9.54
CA ALA A 271 1.70 -8.05 -9.96
C ALA A 271 2.04 -8.82 -11.24
N ALA A 272 2.66 -8.20 -12.25
CA ALA A 272 3.09 -8.87 -13.47
C ALA A 272 4.13 -9.97 -13.21
N VAL A 273 5.13 -9.67 -12.36
CA VAL A 273 6.18 -10.64 -11.99
C VAL A 273 5.60 -11.79 -11.17
N VAL A 274 4.84 -11.49 -10.11
CA VAL A 274 4.20 -12.51 -9.26
C VAL A 274 3.28 -13.40 -10.07
N LYS A 275 2.43 -12.81 -10.92
CA LYS A 275 1.55 -13.58 -11.80
C LYS A 275 2.36 -14.48 -12.72
N GLY A 276 3.37 -13.95 -13.38
CA GLY A 276 4.26 -14.72 -14.27
C GLY A 276 4.95 -15.89 -13.57
N LEU A 277 5.43 -15.68 -12.32
CA LEU A 277 6.06 -16.71 -11.50
C LEU A 277 5.07 -17.82 -11.14
N LEU A 278 3.81 -17.48 -10.84
CA LEU A 278 2.78 -18.48 -10.57
C LEU A 278 2.42 -19.26 -11.85
N GLN A 279 2.34 -18.63 -13.02
CA GLN A 279 2.05 -19.37 -14.26
C GLN A 279 3.22 -20.28 -14.70
N ILE A 280 4.47 -19.91 -14.42
CA ILE A 280 5.63 -20.74 -14.80
C ILE A 280 5.74 -21.99 -13.91
N THR A 281 5.25 -21.93 -12.66
CA THR A 281 5.28 -23.03 -11.69
C THR A 281 3.94 -23.77 -11.51
N ASP A 282 2.93 -23.44 -12.32
CA ASP A 282 1.56 -23.98 -12.20
C ASP A 282 0.90 -23.70 -10.83
N GLY A 283 1.26 -22.57 -10.21
CA GLY A 283 0.62 -22.03 -9.00
C GLY A 283 -0.71 -21.32 -9.26
N ASP A 284 -1.36 -20.84 -8.19
CA ASP A 284 -2.62 -20.08 -8.29
C ASP A 284 -2.38 -18.66 -8.83
N GLU A 285 -2.49 -18.49 -10.14
CA GLU A 285 -2.36 -17.20 -10.84
C GLU A 285 -3.61 -16.30 -10.78
N SER A 286 -4.59 -16.63 -9.94
CA SER A 286 -5.81 -15.82 -9.80
C SER A 286 -5.47 -14.38 -9.37
N ASN A 287 -6.22 -13.41 -9.92
CA ASN A 287 -6.00 -12.00 -9.59
C ASN A 287 -6.14 -11.72 -8.08
N GLU A 288 -6.99 -12.46 -7.37
CA GLU A 288 -7.15 -12.37 -5.92
C GLU A 288 -5.87 -12.80 -5.18
N ASN A 289 -5.29 -13.94 -5.56
CA ASN A 289 -4.05 -14.41 -4.97
C ASN A 289 -2.86 -13.50 -5.30
N VAL A 290 -2.72 -13.09 -6.56
CA VAL A 290 -1.67 -12.14 -6.98
C VAL A 290 -1.77 -10.83 -6.19
N ALA A 291 -2.98 -10.27 -6.05
CA ALA A 291 -3.15 -9.03 -5.31
C ALA A 291 -2.75 -9.15 -3.82
N ARG A 292 -3.06 -10.28 -3.19
CA ARG A 292 -2.63 -10.60 -1.81
C ARG A 292 -1.11 -10.70 -1.70
N LEU A 293 -0.48 -11.43 -2.61
CA LEU A 293 0.97 -11.61 -2.65
C LEU A 293 1.71 -10.29 -2.85
N VAL A 294 1.21 -9.43 -3.73
CA VAL A 294 1.78 -8.08 -3.92
C VAL A 294 1.65 -7.24 -2.66
N LEU A 295 0.52 -7.32 -1.93
CA LEU A 295 0.38 -6.59 -0.68
C LEU A 295 1.42 -7.04 0.36
N VAL A 296 1.75 -8.33 0.46
CA VAL A 296 2.86 -8.82 1.32
C VAL A 296 4.20 -8.33 0.80
N LEU A 297 4.43 -8.46 -0.51
CA LEU A 297 5.67 -8.10 -1.18
C LEU A 297 6.06 -6.66 -0.88
N GLU A 298 5.12 -5.72 -0.96
CA GLU A 298 5.38 -4.30 -0.69
C GLU A 298 5.76 -4.01 0.77
N GLN A 299 5.23 -4.79 1.72
CA GLN A 299 5.66 -4.71 3.12
C GLN A 299 7.09 -5.24 3.28
N LEU A 300 7.44 -6.35 2.63
CA LEU A 300 8.82 -6.89 2.64
C LEU A 300 9.84 -5.92 2.02
N MET A 301 9.42 -5.18 0.99
CA MET A 301 10.25 -4.16 0.37
C MET A 301 10.45 -2.92 1.24
N GLY A 302 9.64 -2.75 2.29
CA GLY A 302 9.62 -1.54 3.12
C GLY A 302 9.03 -0.31 2.41
N THR A 303 8.49 -0.46 1.20
CA THR A 303 7.75 0.62 0.54
C THR A 303 6.40 0.83 1.21
N GLY A 304 5.80 -0.26 1.71
CA GLY A 304 4.40 -0.29 2.10
C GLY A 304 3.49 0.00 0.91
N GLY A 305 2.23 0.32 1.18
CA GLY A 305 1.24 0.56 0.15
C GLY A 305 -0.12 -0.03 0.53
N GLY A 306 -1.14 0.34 -0.24
CA GLY A 306 -2.46 -0.28 -0.15
C GLY A 306 -2.68 -1.31 -1.23
N TRP A 307 -3.92 -1.76 -1.39
CA TRP A 307 -4.27 -2.78 -2.38
C TRP A 307 -4.74 -2.22 -3.73
N GLN A 308 -4.93 -0.89 -3.86
CA GLN A 308 -5.61 -0.32 -5.02
C GLN A 308 -4.83 -0.45 -6.33
N ASP A 309 -3.49 -0.44 -6.29
CA ASP A 309 -2.64 -0.35 -7.47
C ASP A 309 -2.59 -1.66 -8.23
N GLN A 310 -2.29 -2.74 -7.52
CA GLN A 310 -2.30 -4.10 -8.06
C GLN A 310 -3.70 -4.50 -8.52
N ILE A 311 -4.76 -4.14 -7.77
CA ILE A 311 -6.12 -4.35 -8.24
C ILE A 311 -6.37 -3.52 -9.51
N GLY A 312 -5.92 -2.27 -9.50
CA GLY A 312 -5.94 -1.30 -10.59
C GLY A 312 -5.43 -1.86 -11.91
N GLY A 313 -4.28 -2.54 -11.90
CA GLY A 313 -3.68 -3.15 -13.09
C GLY A 313 -4.18 -4.57 -13.41
N LEU A 314 -4.54 -5.38 -12.41
CA LEU A 314 -4.96 -6.78 -12.63
C LEU A 314 -6.36 -6.93 -13.22
N TYR A 315 -7.26 -6.00 -12.88
CA TYR A 315 -8.65 -6.01 -13.35
C TYR A 315 -8.86 -4.93 -14.41
N PRO A 316 -9.35 -5.27 -15.62
CA PRO A 316 -9.48 -4.32 -16.72
C PRO A 316 -10.63 -3.33 -16.50
N GLY A 317 -10.60 -2.24 -17.26
CA GLY A 317 -11.68 -1.25 -17.32
C GLY A 317 -11.96 -0.53 -15.99
N LEU A 318 -13.19 0.00 -15.89
CA LEU A 318 -13.73 0.64 -14.71
C LEU A 318 -14.11 -0.39 -13.65
N LYS A 319 -13.79 -0.08 -12.40
CA LYS A 319 -14.11 -0.97 -11.28
C LYS A 319 -14.27 -0.21 -9.99
N PHE A 320 -15.17 -0.73 -9.17
CA PHE A 320 -15.32 -0.33 -7.79
C PHE A 320 -14.86 -1.48 -6.90
N THR A 321 -13.89 -1.23 -6.03
CA THR A 321 -13.38 -2.24 -5.12
C THR A 321 -13.71 -1.86 -3.69
N ALA A 322 -14.33 -2.77 -2.95
CA ALA A 322 -14.57 -2.61 -1.51
C ALA A 322 -13.70 -3.60 -0.73
N SER A 323 -13.12 -3.14 0.38
CA SER A 323 -12.45 -4.02 1.34
C SER A 323 -13.29 -4.23 2.59
N PHE A 324 -13.21 -5.44 3.12
CA PHE A 324 -13.86 -5.82 4.37
C PHE A 324 -12.79 -6.30 5.36
N PRO A 325 -12.57 -5.58 6.47
CA PRO A 325 -11.59 -5.96 7.48
C PRO A 325 -12.00 -7.28 8.14
N GLY A 326 -11.01 -8.10 8.50
CA GLY A 326 -11.24 -9.39 9.14
C GLY A 326 -9.99 -10.27 9.20
N ILE A 327 -10.08 -11.39 9.90
CA ILE A 327 -9.07 -12.46 9.82
C ILE A 327 -9.26 -13.11 8.45
N GLN A 328 -8.34 -12.72 7.56
CA GLN A 328 -8.47 -12.56 6.12
C GLN A 328 -9.17 -11.26 5.67
N LEU A 329 -8.35 -10.34 5.16
CA LEU A 329 -8.79 -9.18 4.38
C LEU A 329 -9.47 -9.68 3.11
N ARG A 330 -10.75 -9.32 2.94
CA ARG A 330 -11.53 -9.66 1.74
C ARG A 330 -11.68 -8.44 0.86
N LEU A 331 -11.31 -8.60 -0.41
CA LEU A 331 -11.49 -7.59 -1.45
C LEU A 331 -12.61 -8.04 -2.37
N GLN A 332 -13.62 -7.20 -2.53
CA GLN A 332 -14.69 -7.41 -3.50
C GLN A 332 -14.50 -6.42 -4.65
N VAL A 333 -14.04 -6.93 -5.78
CA VAL A 333 -13.91 -6.15 -7.01
C VAL A 333 -15.19 -6.27 -7.82
N VAL A 334 -15.84 -5.15 -8.07
CA VAL A 334 -17.06 -5.05 -8.88
C VAL A 334 -16.69 -4.36 -10.20
N PRO A 335 -16.58 -5.10 -11.32
CA PRO A 335 -16.42 -4.51 -12.64
C PRO A 335 -17.62 -3.62 -12.97
N LEU A 336 -17.35 -2.44 -13.53
CA LEU A 336 -18.38 -1.50 -13.93
C LEU A 336 -18.46 -1.49 -15.47
N LEU A 337 -19.58 -1.96 -16.00
CA LEU A 337 -19.81 -2.00 -17.44
C LEU A 337 -20.18 -0.60 -17.93
N ALA A 338 -19.25 0.04 -18.64
CA ALA A 338 -19.47 1.37 -19.21
C ALA A 338 -20.42 1.30 -20.41
N SER A 339 -21.39 2.21 -20.48
CA SER A 339 -22.17 2.40 -21.70
C SER A 339 -21.31 3.05 -22.81
N PRO A 340 -21.68 2.90 -24.09
CA PRO A 340 -20.98 3.59 -25.18
C PRO A 340 -20.91 5.11 -25.00
N GLU A 341 -21.96 5.70 -24.43
CA GLU A 341 -22.03 7.13 -24.11
C GLU A 341 -20.98 7.50 -23.06
N LEU A 342 -20.90 6.74 -21.97
CA LEU A 342 -19.91 6.96 -20.91
C LEU A 342 -18.48 6.83 -21.44
N ILE A 343 -18.21 5.83 -22.28
CA ILE A 343 -16.89 5.65 -22.91
C ILE A 343 -16.55 6.88 -23.76
N SER A 344 -17.48 7.37 -24.56
CA SER A 344 -17.28 8.57 -25.39
C SER A 344 -17.02 9.80 -24.54
N GLU A 345 -17.79 10.02 -23.48
CA GLU A 345 -17.59 11.13 -22.56
C GLU A 345 -16.21 11.07 -21.89
N LEU A 346 -15.81 9.92 -21.36
CA LEU A 346 -14.50 9.74 -20.74
C LEU A 346 -13.37 9.93 -21.76
N GLN A 347 -13.51 9.46 -23.00
CA GLN A 347 -12.47 9.64 -24.03
C GLN A 347 -12.33 11.10 -24.46
N GLN A 348 -13.43 11.86 -24.50
CA GLN A 348 -13.40 13.28 -24.86
C GLN A 348 -12.95 14.16 -23.70
N ARG A 349 -13.18 13.71 -22.46
CA ARG A 349 -13.03 14.53 -21.26
C ARG A 349 -12.00 14.03 -20.26
N LEU A 350 -11.30 12.91 -20.45
CA LEU A 350 -10.25 12.50 -19.52
C LEU A 350 -8.88 12.82 -20.11
N LEU A 351 -8.11 13.65 -19.41
CA LEU A 351 -6.75 13.97 -19.81
C LEU A 351 -5.76 13.60 -18.70
N VAL A 352 -4.72 12.86 -19.06
CA VAL A 352 -3.60 12.47 -18.18
C VAL A 352 -2.34 13.19 -18.66
N VAL A 353 -1.72 14.04 -17.82
CA VAL A 353 -0.62 14.94 -18.25
C VAL A 353 0.64 14.76 -17.41
N PHE A 354 1.76 14.32 -18.01
CA PHE A 354 3.01 14.16 -17.26
C PHE A 354 3.66 15.50 -16.88
N THR A 355 3.81 15.75 -15.57
CA THR A 355 4.39 17.00 -15.04
C THR A 355 5.91 17.06 -15.14
N GLY A 356 6.57 15.91 -15.34
CA GLY A 356 8.03 15.80 -15.30
C GLY A 356 8.64 15.87 -13.90
N GLN A 357 7.83 15.96 -12.84
CA GLN A 357 8.31 15.97 -11.45
C GLN A 357 8.38 14.54 -10.90
N VAL A 358 9.51 14.21 -10.25
CA VAL A 358 9.74 12.92 -9.59
C VAL A 358 10.27 13.21 -8.18
N ARG A 359 9.65 12.65 -7.14
CA ARG A 359 10.13 12.67 -5.75
C ARG A 359 10.01 11.23 -5.20
N LEU A 360 9.93 11.04 -3.87
CA LEU A 360 9.78 9.72 -3.25
C LEU A 360 8.50 9.69 -2.40
N ALA A 361 7.47 8.98 -2.87
CA ALA A 361 6.17 8.78 -2.20
C ALA A 361 6.25 8.20 -0.77
N HIS A 362 7.36 7.54 -0.41
CA HIS A 362 7.53 6.87 0.89
C HIS A 362 7.38 7.82 2.10
N GLN A 363 7.81 9.07 1.97
CA GLN A 363 7.70 10.04 3.08
C GLN A 363 6.24 10.42 3.39
N VAL A 364 5.36 10.37 2.39
CA VAL A 364 3.94 10.69 2.53
C VAL A 364 3.23 9.55 3.29
N LEU A 365 3.47 8.31 2.87
CA LEU A 365 2.93 7.10 3.52
C LEU A 365 3.23 7.10 5.02
N GLN A 366 4.49 7.36 5.38
CA GLN A 366 4.91 7.36 6.78
C GLN A 366 4.12 8.33 7.65
N LYS A 367 3.97 9.58 7.19
CA LYS A 367 3.25 10.63 7.93
C LYS A 367 1.79 10.29 8.14
N VAL A 368 1.10 9.84 7.09
CA VAL A 368 -0.35 9.56 7.14
C VAL A 368 -0.63 8.33 8.02
N VAL A 369 0.16 7.27 7.90
CA VAL A 369 0.00 6.07 8.75
C VAL A 369 0.27 6.38 10.22
N ILE A 370 1.29 7.17 10.56
CA ILE A 370 1.55 7.59 11.95
C ILE A 370 0.36 8.37 12.52
N ARG A 371 -0.17 9.35 11.76
CA ARG A 371 -1.37 10.09 12.16
C ARG A 371 -2.59 9.17 12.33
N TYR A 372 -2.72 8.14 11.49
CA TYR A 372 -3.78 7.14 11.64
C TYR A 372 -3.63 6.29 12.90
N LEU A 373 -2.42 5.78 13.17
CA LEU A 373 -2.10 5.01 14.38
C LEU A 373 -2.38 5.82 15.65
N ARG A 374 -2.08 7.13 15.61
CA ARG A 374 -2.41 8.13 16.64
C ARG A 374 -3.89 8.46 16.74
N ARG A 375 -4.75 8.06 15.80
CA ARG A 375 -6.17 8.44 15.74
C ARG A 375 -6.41 9.94 15.68
N ASP A 376 -5.61 10.61 14.85
CA ASP A 376 -5.92 11.97 14.43
C ASP A 376 -7.36 12.03 13.87
N ASN A 377 -8.22 12.80 14.53
CA ASN A 377 -9.64 12.86 14.24
C ASN A 377 -9.93 13.39 12.83
N LEU A 378 -9.18 14.42 12.40
CA LEU A 378 -9.33 15.01 11.08
C LEU A 378 -8.98 13.96 10.03
N LEU A 379 -7.80 13.36 10.14
CA LEU A 379 -7.34 12.34 9.21
C LEU A 379 -8.28 11.13 9.15
N VAL A 380 -8.75 10.64 10.29
CA VAL A 380 -9.71 9.54 10.32
C VAL A 380 -11.01 9.93 9.62
N SER A 381 -11.50 11.15 9.83
CA SER A 381 -12.70 11.67 9.14
C SER A 381 -12.48 11.79 7.64
N SER A 382 -11.34 12.34 7.20
CA SER A 382 -11.02 12.53 5.79
C SER A 382 -10.94 11.19 5.04
N ILE A 383 -10.32 10.15 5.61
CA ILE A 383 -10.28 8.80 4.98
C ILE A 383 -11.68 8.16 4.96
N LYS A 384 -12.52 8.35 6.00
CA LYS A 384 -13.94 7.88 5.94
C LYS A 384 -14.66 8.53 4.78
N ARG A 385 -14.50 9.85 4.63
CA ARG A 385 -15.13 10.62 3.56
C ARG A 385 -14.65 10.18 2.19
N LEU A 386 -13.36 9.92 2.00
CA LEU A 386 -12.82 9.37 0.75
C LEU A 386 -13.48 8.04 0.37
N ALA A 387 -13.65 7.12 1.32
CA ALA A 387 -14.33 5.84 1.08
C ALA A 387 -15.83 6.01 0.74
N GLU A 388 -16.51 6.99 1.35
CA GLU A 388 -17.90 7.33 1.02
C GLU A 388 -18.00 7.95 -0.39
N LEU A 389 -17.12 8.89 -0.71
CA LEU A 389 -17.04 9.52 -2.02
C LEU A 389 -16.79 8.50 -3.14
N ALA A 390 -16.07 7.41 -2.88
CA ALA A 390 -15.93 6.33 -3.86
C ALA A 390 -17.25 5.64 -4.22
N LYS A 391 -18.18 5.52 -3.26
CA LYS A 391 -19.52 4.96 -3.49
C LYS A 391 -20.39 5.95 -4.28
N ILE A 392 -20.35 7.22 -3.90
CA ILE A 392 -21.08 8.29 -4.60
C ILE A 392 -20.55 8.44 -6.03
N GLY A 393 -19.22 8.42 -6.20
CA GLY A 393 -18.56 8.50 -7.50
C GLY A 393 -18.91 7.33 -8.40
N ARG A 394 -19.08 6.13 -7.83
CA ARG A 394 -19.58 4.97 -8.58
C ARG A 394 -20.99 5.24 -9.12
N GLU A 395 -21.88 5.79 -8.31
CA GLU A 395 -23.25 6.09 -8.73
C GLU A 395 -23.27 7.16 -9.84
N ALA A 396 -22.57 8.27 -9.65
CA ALA A 396 -22.44 9.34 -10.66
C ALA A 396 -21.88 8.80 -11.99
N LEU A 397 -20.81 8.01 -11.93
CA LEU A 397 -20.19 7.42 -13.11
C LEU A 397 -21.15 6.47 -13.85
N MET A 398 -21.92 5.66 -13.12
CA MET A 398 -22.88 4.71 -13.73
C MET A 398 -24.14 5.40 -14.29
N ASN A 399 -24.44 6.61 -13.84
CA ASN A 399 -25.48 7.46 -14.43
C ASN A 399 -24.98 8.33 -15.59
N CYS A 400 -23.68 8.26 -15.91
CA CYS A 400 -23.02 9.12 -16.91
C CYS A 400 -22.97 10.61 -16.50
N ASP A 401 -23.06 10.90 -15.19
CA ASP A 401 -22.98 12.24 -14.62
C ASP A 401 -21.50 12.65 -14.39
N ILE A 402 -20.79 12.93 -15.49
CA ILE A 402 -19.34 13.22 -15.46
C ILE A 402 -19.00 14.51 -14.70
N ASP A 403 -19.90 15.50 -14.71
CA ASP A 403 -19.69 16.74 -13.98
C ASP A 403 -19.71 16.50 -12.46
N ASP A 404 -20.66 15.68 -11.98
CA ASP A 404 -20.74 15.28 -10.58
C ASP A 404 -19.52 14.44 -10.16
N LEU A 405 -19.04 13.55 -11.03
CA LEU A 405 -17.78 12.84 -10.82
C LEU A 405 -16.61 13.82 -10.66
N GLY A 406 -16.58 14.89 -11.45
CA GLY A 406 -15.57 15.93 -11.34
C GLY A 406 -15.60 16.66 -9.99
N GLU A 407 -16.78 17.05 -9.51
CA GLU A 407 -16.91 17.67 -8.19
C GLU A 407 -16.46 16.73 -7.07
N ILE A 408 -16.75 15.43 -7.19
CA ILE A 408 -16.27 14.39 -6.26
C ILE A 408 -14.74 14.28 -6.28
N MET A 409 -14.12 14.32 -7.46
CA MET A 409 -12.66 14.32 -7.60
C MET A 409 -12.03 15.58 -6.97
N LEU A 410 -12.66 16.75 -7.11
CA LEU A 410 -12.20 17.98 -6.45
C LEU A 410 -12.29 17.89 -4.93
N GLU A 411 -13.37 17.32 -4.39
CA GLU A 411 -13.50 17.09 -2.95
C GLU A 411 -12.42 16.10 -2.48
N ALA A 412 -12.22 15.00 -3.20
CA ALA A 412 -11.18 14.02 -2.89
C ALA A 412 -9.77 14.66 -2.89
N TRP A 413 -9.47 15.53 -3.85
CA TRP A 413 -8.21 16.26 -3.91
C TRP A 413 -7.99 17.15 -2.67
N ARG A 414 -9.02 17.89 -2.22
CA ARG A 414 -8.95 18.68 -0.99
C ARG A 414 -8.67 17.81 0.24
N LEU A 415 -9.34 16.65 0.33
CA LEU A 415 -9.11 15.70 1.41
C LEU A 415 -7.67 15.15 1.36
N HIS A 416 -7.11 14.87 0.19
CA HIS A 416 -5.70 14.47 0.08
C HIS A 416 -4.74 15.55 0.61
N GLN A 417 -5.03 16.83 0.36
CA GLN A 417 -4.26 17.96 0.92
C GLN A 417 -4.40 18.07 2.45
N GLU A 418 -5.52 17.65 3.04
CA GLU A 418 -5.68 17.55 4.51
C GLU A 418 -4.86 16.40 5.10
N LEU A 419 -4.74 15.28 4.37
CA LEU A 419 -3.94 14.12 4.78
C LEU A 419 -2.44 14.43 4.74
N ASP A 420 -1.98 15.08 3.67
CA ASP A 420 -0.62 15.58 3.56
C ASP A 420 -0.58 16.95 2.83
N PRO A 421 -0.33 18.05 3.56
CA PRO A 421 -0.19 19.37 2.95
C PRO A 421 0.94 19.47 1.92
N TYR A 422 1.89 18.52 1.93
CA TYR A 422 3.00 18.46 0.99
C TYR A 422 2.69 17.60 -0.25
N CYS A 423 1.44 17.16 -0.42
CA CYS A 423 1.02 16.42 -1.61
C CYS A 423 0.95 17.28 -2.87
N SER A 424 0.98 18.61 -2.73
CA SER A 424 1.09 19.58 -3.83
C SER A 424 2.30 20.50 -3.68
N ASN A 425 2.57 21.31 -4.70
CA ASN A 425 3.57 22.38 -4.68
C ASN A 425 3.14 23.53 -5.58
N GLU A 426 3.86 24.65 -5.52
CA GLU A 426 3.56 25.86 -6.28
C GLU A 426 3.46 25.63 -7.80
N PHE A 427 4.22 24.68 -8.36
CA PHE A 427 4.13 24.34 -9.77
C PHE A 427 2.80 23.66 -10.09
N VAL A 428 2.42 22.63 -9.33
CA VAL A 428 1.14 21.92 -9.50
C VAL A 428 -0.04 22.85 -9.24
N ASP A 429 0.02 23.66 -8.19
CA ASP A 429 -1.04 24.61 -7.86
C ASP A 429 -1.23 25.66 -8.97
N ARG A 430 -0.14 26.15 -9.58
CA ARG A 430 -0.21 27.05 -10.76
C ARG A 430 -0.80 26.35 -11.97
N LEU A 431 -0.43 25.09 -12.21
CA LEU A 431 -0.97 24.30 -13.32
C LEU A 431 -2.48 24.10 -13.15
N PHE A 432 -2.93 23.74 -11.95
CA PHE A 432 -4.35 23.59 -11.63
C PHE A 432 -5.09 24.93 -11.69
N GLY A 433 -4.49 26.01 -11.19
CA GLY A 433 -5.04 27.36 -11.33
C GLY A 433 -5.22 27.79 -12.79
N PHE A 434 -4.28 27.45 -13.67
CA PHE A 434 -4.39 27.68 -15.10
C PHE A 434 -5.48 26.84 -15.76
N ALA A 435 -5.60 25.57 -15.37
CA ALA A 435 -6.58 24.64 -15.95
C ALA A 435 -8.02 24.90 -15.46
N HIS A 436 -8.19 25.45 -14.25
CA HIS A 436 -9.47 25.62 -13.56
C HIS A 436 -10.62 26.20 -14.41
N PRO A 437 -10.42 27.22 -15.26
CA PRO A 437 -11.50 27.76 -16.11
C PRO A 437 -12.00 26.77 -17.18
N TYR A 438 -11.15 25.81 -17.58
CA TYR A 438 -11.38 24.91 -18.70
C TYR A 438 -11.84 23.51 -18.27
N VAL A 439 -11.74 23.19 -16.98
CA VAL A 439 -11.99 21.87 -16.43
C VAL A 439 -13.07 21.91 -15.34
N VAL A 440 -13.77 20.80 -15.20
CA VAL A 440 -14.62 20.51 -14.04
C VAL A 440 -13.72 20.14 -12.86
N ALA A 441 -12.72 19.28 -13.09
CA ALA A 441 -11.88 18.78 -12.02
C ALA A 441 -10.42 18.59 -12.43
N THR A 442 -9.56 18.69 -11.43
CA THR A 442 -8.14 18.32 -11.48
C THR A 442 -7.76 17.61 -10.19
N SER A 443 -7.05 16.50 -10.30
CA SER A 443 -6.43 15.80 -9.16
C SER A 443 -5.12 15.17 -9.59
N LEU A 444 -4.21 14.90 -8.67
CA LEU A 444 -3.10 13.98 -8.91
C LEU A 444 -3.56 12.53 -8.70
N LEU A 445 -2.99 11.59 -9.47
CA LEU A 445 -3.39 10.17 -9.50
C LEU A 445 -2.80 9.28 -8.39
N GLU A 446 -1.85 9.77 -7.58
CA GLU A 446 -1.25 9.04 -6.45
C GLU A 446 -0.66 10.02 -5.43
N LEU A 447 0.01 9.46 -4.41
CA LEU A 447 0.65 10.16 -3.31
C LEU A 447 1.71 11.16 -3.78
N GLY A 448 1.63 12.38 -3.26
CA GLY A 448 2.69 13.36 -3.43
C GLY A 448 2.63 14.12 -4.75
N VAL A 449 3.52 15.09 -4.89
CA VAL A 449 3.55 16.05 -6.01
C VAL A 449 4.04 15.46 -7.35
N GLU A 450 4.17 14.16 -7.40
CA GLU A 450 4.90 13.38 -8.41
C GLU A 450 3.95 12.73 -9.41
N ALA A 451 2.69 12.60 -8.98
CA ALA A 451 1.69 11.91 -9.72
C ALA A 451 1.21 12.71 -10.94
N LEU A 452 0.76 11.97 -11.93
CA LEU A 452 0.13 12.50 -13.12
C LEU A 452 -1.16 13.24 -12.74
N PRO A 453 -1.32 14.52 -13.11
CA PRO A 453 -2.61 15.16 -13.06
C PRO A 453 -3.57 14.51 -14.04
N CYS A 454 -4.77 14.30 -13.51
CA CYS A 454 -5.95 13.88 -14.21
C CYS A 454 -6.91 15.05 -14.26
N CYS A 455 -7.27 15.47 -15.47
CA CYS A 455 -8.14 16.59 -15.72
C CYS A 455 -9.43 16.13 -16.40
N LEU A 456 -10.56 16.69 -15.98
CA LEU A 456 -11.84 16.54 -16.64
C LEU A 456 -12.27 17.86 -17.31
N PRO A 457 -12.00 18.12 -18.60
CA PRO A 457 -12.45 19.33 -19.28
C PRO A 457 -13.96 19.53 -19.22
N ARG A 458 -14.38 20.80 -19.20
CA ARG A 458 -15.78 21.18 -19.38
C ARG A 458 -16.17 20.94 -20.83
N MET A 459 -17.38 20.46 -21.08
CA MET A 459 -17.95 20.55 -22.42
C MET A 459 -18.09 22.02 -22.78
N LEU A 460 -17.23 22.51 -23.67
CA LEU A 460 -17.49 23.74 -24.39
C LEU A 460 -18.70 23.45 -25.25
N GLY A 461 -19.87 23.94 -24.84
CA GLY A 461 -21.05 23.94 -25.69
C GLY A 461 -20.62 24.45 -27.06
N THR A 462 -20.98 23.73 -28.11
CA THR A 462 -20.83 24.20 -29.48
C THR A 462 -21.53 25.55 -29.58
N GLN A 463 -20.80 26.64 -29.35
CA GLN A 463 -21.16 27.92 -29.91
C GLN A 463 -20.98 27.73 -31.42
N ARG A 464 -22.06 27.29 -32.06
CA ARG A 464 -22.31 27.66 -33.45
C ARG A 464 -22.25 29.17 -33.48
N ASN A 465 -21.17 29.70 -34.03
CA ASN A 465 -21.19 30.91 -34.83
C ASN A 465 -20.55 30.56 -36.18
#